data_AF-A0A9K3II34-F1
#
_entry.id   AF-A0A9K3II34-F1
#
_cell.length_a   1.000
_cell.length_b   1.000
_cell.length_c   1.000
_cell.angle_alpha   90.00
_cell.angle_beta   90.00
_cell.angle_gamma   90.00
#
_symmetry.space_group_name_H-M   'P 1'
#
loop_
_entity.id
_entity.type
_entity.pdbx_description
1 polymer ?
#
loop_
_entity_poly.entity_id
_entity_poly.type
_entity_poly.pdbx_seq_one_letter_code
_entity_poly.pdbx_strand_id
1 'polypeptide(L)'
;MTVKLSFQLCTPYQYTQYSHHTNSNPQATMASVVPKVKLGSQGLVVSAQGLGCMGMTGTYGLPKPEPDMIKLIHHAIGSGVTFLDTSDSYGRHTNEILIGKALNEKGLREKVQIATKIAVRWIDDIPDICGDPEYVRSACEGSLRRLDIDCIDLYYIHRIDIRVPIEVTMGELKKLVEEGKVKYVGLSEVCASTIRRAHAVHPIIAVQNEWSLWSRDLEDEIIPTCRSSNNNRFSLKFDDYI
;
A
#
# COMPACT_ATOMS: atom_id res chain seq x y z
N MET A 1 2.82 15.85 -14.32
CA MET A 1 2.69 15.47 -12.91
C MET A 1 2.29 14.00 -12.89
N THR A 2 3.25 13.10 -12.73
CA THR A 2 2.95 11.66 -12.69
C THR A 2 2.49 11.32 -11.28
N VAL A 3 1.18 11.28 -11.07
CA VAL A 3 0.57 10.74 -9.85
C VAL A 3 0.38 9.26 -10.09
N LYS A 4 1.09 8.40 -9.36
CA LYS A 4 0.90 6.95 -9.47
C LYS A 4 -0.42 6.61 -8.80
N LEU A 5 -1.37 6.13 -9.60
CA LEU A 5 -2.63 5.60 -9.12
C LEU A 5 -2.44 4.12 -8.91
N SER A 6 -2.59 3.66 -7.66
CA SER A 6 -2.68 2.23 -7.41
C SER A 6 -4.13 1.82 -7.61
N PHE A 7 -4.38 1.00 -8.64
CA PHE A 7 -5.69 0.40 -8.86
C PHE A 7 -5.78 -0.94 -8.10
N GLN A 8 -6.95 -1.18 -7.53
CA GLN A 8 -7.22 -2.37 -6.72
C GLN A 8 -8.36 -3.16 -7.35
N LEU A 9 -8.10 -4.42 -7.69
CA LEU A 9 -9.14 -5.32 -8.20
C LEU A 9 -9.70 -6.18 -7.06
N CYS A 10 -10.96 -5.94 -6.70
CA CYS A 10 -11.72 -6.84 -5.84
C CYS A 10 -13.05 -7.16 -6.55
N THR A 11 -13.17 -8.33 -7.18
CA THR A 11 -14.45 -8.76 -7.80
C THR A 11 -15.19 -9.73 -6.88
N PRO A 12 -16.53 -9.62 -6.83
CA PRO A 12 -17.36 -10.33 -7.80
C PRO A 12 -18.25 -9.36 -8.58
N TYR A 13 -18.24 -9.46 -9.91
CA TYR A 13 -19.18 -8.75 -10.77
C TYR A 13 -20.60 -9.27 -10.48
N GLN A 14 -21.44 -8.48 -9.82
CA GLN A 14 -22.89 -8.60 -9.93
C GLN A 14 -23.37 -7.43 -10.79
N TYR A 15 -23.97 -7.76 -11.94
CA TYR A 15 -24.62 -6.79 -12.82
C TYR A 15 -25.87 -6.24 -12.11
N THR A 16 -25.80 -5.00 -11.63
CA THR A 16 -27.00 -4.23 -11.29
C THR A 16 -27.43 -3.42 -12.51
N GLN A 17 -28.59 -3.74 -13.07
CA GLN A 17 -29.21 -2.93 -14.12
C GLN A 17 -29.63 -1.58 -13.52
N TYR A 18 -29.16 -0.48 -14.11
CA TYR A 18 -29.65 0.86 -13.82
C TYR A 18 -30.80 1.19 -14.80
N SER A 19 -32.02 1.34 -14.26
CA SER A 19 -33.15 1.92 -14.98
C SER A 19 -33.06 3.44 -14.95
N HIS A 20 -33.12 4.08 -16.13
CA HIS A 20 -33.13 5.53 -16.26
C HIS A 20 -34.47 6.13 -15.80
N HIS A 21 -34.46 6.89 -14.71
CA HIS A 21 -35.45 7.92 -14.45
C HIS A 21 -34.76 9.29 -14.47
N THR A 22 -35.18 10.14 -15.42
CA THR A 22 -34.75 11.53 -15.54
C THR A 22 -35.53 12.39 -14.56
N ASN A 23 -34.85 13.01 -13.60
CA ASN A 23 -35.41 14.14 -12.87
C ASN A 23 -34.38 15.26 -12.79
N SER A 24 -34.76 16.43 -13.29
CA SER A 24 -33.92 17.62 -13.42
C SER A 24 -33.99 18.46 -12.13
N ASN A 25 -32.88 18.60 -11.42
CA ASN A 25 -32.69 19.64 -10.41
C ASN A 25 -31.23 20.14 -10.45
N PRO A 26 -30.96 21.44 -10.57
CA PRO A 26 -29.59 21.95 -10.58
C PRO A 26 -29.08 22.13 -9.13
N GLN A 27 -27.77 21.95 -8.94
CA GLN A 27 -27.00 22.36 -7.75
C GLN A 27 -26.78 21.32 -6.63
N ALA A 28 -25.94 20.34 -6.94
CA ALA A 28 -24.81 19.92 -6.11
C ALA A 28 -23.78 19.30 -7.05
N THR A 29 -22.55 19.84 -7.11
CA THR A 29 -21.44 19.12 -7.73
C THR A 29 -21.24 17.86 -6.90
N MET A 30 -21.80 16.75 -7.36
CA MET A 30 -21.52 15.42 -6.81
C MET A 30 -20.03 15.20 -7.01
N ALA A 31 -19.22 15.52 -6.00
CA ALA A 31 -17.85 15.05 -5.92
C ALA A 31 -17.94 13.54 -6.15
N SER A 32 -17.34 13.03 -7.23
CA SER A 32 -17.41 11.61 -7.53
C SER A 32 -16.80 10.87 -6.36
N VAL A 33 -17.63 10.18 -5.58
CA VAL A 33 -17.16 9.42 -4.42
C VAL A 33 -16.30 8.29 -4.97
N VAL A 34 -14.99 8.32 -4.70
CA VAL A 34 -14.10 7.21 -5.06
C VAL A 34 -14.66 5.94 -4.40
N PRO A 35 -15.00 4.89 -5.17
CA PRO A 35 -15.59 3.68 -4.61
C PRO A 35 -14.69 3.06 -3.54
N LYS A 36 -15.26 2.38 -2.56
CA LYS A 36 -14.50 1.62 -1.56
C LYS A 36 -14.44 0.15 -1.92
N VAL A 37 -13.31 -0.49 -1.64
CA VAL A 37 -13.08 -1.92 -1.84
C VAL A 37 -12.48 -2.56 -0.59
N LYS A 38 -12.69 -3.86 -0.42
CA LYS A 38 -12.04 -4.64 0.63
C LYS A 38 -10.68 -5.11 0.14
N LEU A 39 -9.64 -4.97 0.97
CA LEU A 39 -8.34 -5.61 0.76
C LEU A 39 -8.30 -6.93 1.51
N GLY A 40 -8.32 -8.01 0.73
CA GLY A 40 -8.42 -9.37 1.21
C GLY A 40 -9.68 -9.68 2.02
N SER A 41 -9.63 -10.73 2.85
CA SER A 41 -10.74 -11.19 3.69
C SER A 41 -10.72 -10.63 5.12
N GLN A 42 -9.63 -10.02 5.57
CA GLN A 42 -9.45 -9.62 6.98
C GLN A 42 -10.10 -8.29 7.36
N GLY A 43 -10.78 -7.61 6.44
CA GLY A 43 -11.65 -6.47 6.75
C GLY A 43 -11.04 -5.09 6.53
N LEU A 44 -9.83 -4.98 5.97
CA LEU A 44 -9.30 -3.69 5.53
C LEU A 44 -10.16 -3.13 4.39
N VAL A 45 -10.67 -1.91 4.54
CA VAL A 45 -11.47 -1.21 3.51
C VAL A 45 -10.76 0.07 3.14
N VAL A 46 -10.62 0.32 1.84
CA VAL A 46 -9.88 1.44 1.26
C VAL A 46 -10.60 2.00 0.05
N SER A 47 -10.22 3.19 -0.40
CA SER A 47 -10.61 3.71 -1.72
C SER A 47 -10.00 2.87 -2.85
N ALA A 48 -10.79 2.52 -3.86
CA ALA A 48 -10.41 1.71 -5.03
C ALA A 48 -9.22 2.30 -5.80
N GLN A 49 -9.03 3.61 -5.67
CA GLN A 49 -7.89 4.35 -6.15
C GLN A 49 -7.09 4.85 -4.95
N GLY A 50 -5.82 4.47 -4.88
CA GLY A 50 -4.87 4.97 -3.88
C GLY A 50 -3.95 6.06 -4.43
N LEU A 51 -3.29 6.79 -3.54
CA LEU A 51 -2.22 7.74 -3.87
C LEU A 51 -0.85 7.12 -3.60
N GLY A 52 -0.07 6.89 -4.66
CA GLY A 52 1.34 6.55 -4.54
C GLY A 52 2.19 7.80 -4.26
N CYS A 53 2.90 7.80 -3.14
CA CYS A 53 3.64 8.96 -2.65
C CYS A 53 5.12 8.99 -3.08
N MET A 54 5.62 7.94 -3.74
CA MET A 54 7.03 7.78 -4.11
C MET A 54 7.62 8.99 -4.85
N GLY A 55 6.89 9.55 -5.82
CA GLY A 55 7.35 10.68 -6.63
C GLY A 55 7.50 12.01 -5.88
N MET A 56 6.99 12.12 -4.65
CA MET A 56 7.01 13.36 -3.88
C MET A 56 8.41 13.71 -3.36
N THR A 57 9.25 12.70 -3.11
CA THR A 57 10.58 12.88 -2.50
C THR A 57 11.74 12.40 -3.38
N GLY A 58 11.56 12.47 -4.71
CA GLY A 58 12.68 12.49 -5.65
C GLY A 58 13.05 11.17 -6.33
N THR A 59 12.16 10.18 -6.37
CA THR A 59 12.44 8.93 -7.11
C THR A 59 12.37 9.10 -8.64
N TYR A 60 11.50 9.99 -9.15
CA TYR A 60 11.32 10.24 -10.58
C TYR A 60 11.81 11.64 -11.00
N GLY A 61 12.92 12.07 -10.43
CA GLY A 61 13.52 13.39 -10.66
C GLY A 61 13.70 14.16 -9.36
N LEU A 62 13.83 15.48 -9.45
CA LEU A 62 14.05 16.30 -8.26
C LEU A 62 12.84 16.24 -7.30
N PRO A 63 13.09 16.19 -5.97
CA PRO A 63 12.04 16.37 -4.97
C PRO A 63 11.21 17.61 -5.27
N LYS A 64 9.90 17.51 -5.01
CA LYS A 64 8.99 18.65 -5.19
C LYS A 64 8.92 19.47 -3.91
N PRO A 65 8.57 20.76 -3.99
CA PRO A 65 8.40 21.58 -2.79
C PRO A 65 7.42 20.92 -1.81
N GLU A 66 7.85 20.76 -0.55
CA GLU A 66 7.05 20.13 0.51
C GLU A 66 5.63 20.71 0.63
N PRO A 67 5.41 22.05 0.64
CA PRO A 67 4.07 22.62 0.73
C PRO A 67 3.12 22.20 -0.40
N ASP A 68 3.63 21.95 -1.60
CA ASP A 68 2.81 21.53 -2.73
C ASP A 68 2.43 20.05 -2.63
N MET A 69 3.32 19.22 -2.08
CA MET A 69 3.02 17.80 -1.85
C MET A 69 2.03 17.62 -0.68
N ILE A 70 2.13 18.44 0.36
CA ILE A 70 1.13 18.49 1.44
C ILE A 70 -0.25 18.86 0.87
N LYS A 71 -0.32 19.91 0.04
CA LYS A 71 -1.57 20.30 -0.65
C LYS A 71 -2.12 19.17 -1.52
N LEU A 72 -1.26 18.43 -2.23
CA LEU A 72 -1.66 17.29 -3.04
C LEU A 72 -2.27 16.17 -2.18
N ILE A 73 -1.64 15.82 -1.05
CA ILE A 73 -2.17 14.82 -0.12
C ILE A 73 -3.53 15.25 0.41
N HIS A 74 -3.67 16.52 0.83
CA HIS A 74 -4.96 17.05 1.28
C HIS A 74 -6.03 17.02 0.18
N HIS A 75 -5.66 17.35 -1.05
CA HIS A 75 -6.57 17.31 -2.19
C HIS A 75 -7.04 15.89 -2.50
N ALA A 76 -6.14 14.91 -2.50
CA ALA A 76 -6.49 13.51 -2.71
C ALA A 76 -7.47 13.01 -1.64
N ILE A 77 -7.18 13.29 -0.36
CA ILE A 77 -8.07 12.94 0.77
C ILE A 77 -9.42 13.66 0.63
N GLY A 78 -9.41 14.96 0.31
CA GLY A 78 -10.62 15.74 0.09
C GLY A 78 -11.47 15.26 -1.11
N SER A 79 -10.84 14.56 -2.05
CA SER A 79 -11.50 13.95 -3.22
C SER A 79 -11.98 12.52 -2.97
N GLY A 80 -11.80 11.98 -1.76
CA GLY A 80 -12.28 10.65 -1.36
C GLY A 80 -11.24 9.53 -1.43
N VAL A 81 -9.97 9.83 -1.72
CA VAL A 81 -8.87 8.85 -1.59
C VAL A 81 -8.60 8.62 -0.10
N THR A 82 -8.68 7.37 0.34
CA THR A 82 -8.36 6.97 1.71
C THR A 82 -7.08 6.16 1.80
N PHE A 83 -6.51 5.70 0.70
CA PHE A 83 -5.33 4.84 0.73
C PHE A 83 -4.07 5.58 0.29
N LEU A 84 -3.12 5.71 1.21
CA LEU A 84 -1.82 6.33 0.95
C LEU A 84 -0.72 5.28 0.95
N ASP A 85 0.09 5.25 -0.09
CA ASP A 85 1.19 4.29 -0.25
C ASP A 85 2.55 4.99 -0.24
N THR A 86 3.39 4.59 0.71
CA THR A 86 4.75 5.09 0.87
C THR A 86 5.72 3.93 1.13
N SER A 87 6.96 4.22 1.50
CA SER A 87 8.01 3.27 1.87
C SER A 87 9.06 4.00 2.68
N ASP A 88 9.68 3.32 3.64
CA ASP A 88 10.80 3.88 4.41
C ASP A 88 11.99 4.27 3.51
N SER A 89 12.17 3.58 2.38
CA SER A 89 13.22 3.87 1.41
C SER A 89 12.99 5.12 0.56
N TYR A 90 11.75 5.63 0.45
CA TYR A 90 11.43 6.75 -0.45
C TYR A 90 12.03 8.06 0.05
N GLY A 91 12.91 8.65 -0.76
CA GLY A 91 13.67 9.85 -0.41
C GLY A 91 14.51 9.67 0.86
N ARG A 92 14.99 8.45 1.15
CA ARG A 92 15.71 8.10 2.38
C ARG A 92 14.96 8.57 3.62
N HIS A 93 13.80 7.95 3.86
CA HIS A 93 12.92 8.21 5.00
C HIS A 93 12.14 9.55 4.98
N THR A 94 12.43 10.47 4.06
CA THR A 94 11.75 11.78 4.02
C THR A 94 10.28 11.71 3.60
N ASN A 95 9.87 10.69 2.84
CA ASN A 95 8.50 10.56 2.36
C ASN A 95 7.50 10.31 3.50
N GLU A 96 7.88 9.47 4.46
CA GLU A 96 7.06 9.20 5.64
C GLU A 96 6.91 10.44 6.53
N ILE A 97 7.98 11.23 6.69
CA ILE A 97 7.95 12.50 7.43
C ILE A 97 6.99 13.49 6.77
N LEU A 98 7.06 13.62 5.44
CA LEU A 98 6.17 14.47 4.65
C LEU A 98 4.69 14.08 4.85
N ILE A 99 4.39 12.78 4.83
CA ILE A 99 3.03 12.27 5.03
C ILE A 99 2.56 12.53 6.46
N GLY A 100 3.40 12.26 7.48
CA GLY A 100 3.07 12.52 8.88
C GLY A 100 2.69 13.99 9.10
N LYS A 101 3.49 14.93 8.59
CA LYS A 101 3.16 16.37 8.60
C LYS A 101 1.81 16.66 7.95
N ALA A 102 1.59 16.15 6.73
CA ALA A 102 0.36 16.39 5.99
C ALA A 102 -0.89 15.89 6.74
N LEU A 103 -0.79 14.76 7.44
CA LEU A 103 -1.91 14.21 8.22
C LEU A 103 -2.17 15.00 9.50
N ASN A 104 -1.11 15.46 10.18
CA ASN A 104 -1.21 16.20 11.42
C ASN A 104 -1.82 17.60 11.25
N GLU A 105 -1.48 18.34 10.20
CA GLU A 105 -1.95 19.72 9.98
C GLU A 105 -3.48 19.87 10.01
N LYS A 106 -4.23 18.83 9.64
CA LYS A 106 -5.69 18.85 9.54
C LYS A 106 -6.38 17.69 10.26
N GLY A 107 -5.66 16.96 11.13
CA GLY A 107 -6.20 15.81 11.85
C GLY A 107 -6.79 14.74 10.91
N LEU A 108 -6.05 14.37 9.87
CA LEU A 108 -6.54 13.49 8.79
C LEU A 108 -6.20 12.01 9.00
N ARG A 109 -5.48 11.65 10.07
CA ARG A 109 -5.03 10.27 10.32
C ARG A 109 -6.16 9.25 10.26
N GLU A 110 -7.30 9.54 10.88
CA GLU A 110 -8.47 8.65 10.93
C GLU A 110 -9.22 8.54 9.59
N LYS A 111 -8.93 9.44 8.63
CA LYS A 111 -9.56 9.42 7.30
C LYS A 111 -8.82 8.53 6.31
N VAL A 112 -7.64 8.04 6.65
CA VAL A 112 -6.77 7.30 5.74
C VAL A 112 -6.32 5.95 6.31
N GLN A 113 -6.03 5.03 5.41
CA GLN A 113 -5.32 3.80 5.63
C GLN A 113 -3.92 4.00 5.07
N ILE A 114 -2.90 3.85 5.91
CA ILE A 114 -1.50 4.05 5.53
C ILE A 114 -0.85 2.72 5.21
N ALA A 115 -0.34 2.61 3.99
CA ALA A 115 0.55 1.54 3.57
C ALA A 115 2.00 2.04 3.53
N THR A 116 2.90 1.35 4.21
CA THR A 116 4.35 1.57 4.07
C THR A 116 5.08 0.23 3.93
N LYS A 117 6.38 0.26 3.65
CA LYS A 117 7.16 -0.93 3.28
C LYS A 117 8.52 -0.94 3.97
N ILE A 118 9.09 -2.14 4.07
CA ILE A 118 10.45 -2.42 4.57
C ILE A 118 11.28 -3.29 3.64
N ALA A 119 12.50 -3.59 4.09
CA ALA A 119 13.51 -4.48 3.51
C ALA A 119 14.55 -3.75 2.66
N VAL A 120 14.31 -2.52 2.19
CA VAL A 120 15.34 -1.76 1.45
C VAL A 120 16.12 -0.89 2.44
N ARG A 121 17.31 -1.36 2.83
CA ARG A 121 18.26 -0.59 3.67
C ARG A 121 19.33 0.07 2.80
N TRP A 122 19.92 1.14 3.32
CA TRP A 122 21.03 1.83 2.67
C TRP A 122 22.30 1.62 3.50
N ILE A 123 23.33 1.06 2.89
CA ILE A 123 24.68 0.91 3.47
C ILE A 123 25.62 1.67 2.56
N ASP A 124 26.27 2.72 3.07
CA ASP A 124 27.21 3.55 2.30
C ASP A 124 26.63 4.01 0.94
N ASP A 125 25.38 4.49 0.96
CA ASP A 125 24.60 4.91 -0.21
C ASP A 125 24.24 3.82 -1.22
N ILE A 126 24.54 2.55 -0.92
CA ILE A 126 24.19 1.39 -1.73
C ILE A 126 22.94 0.72 -1.13
N PRO A 127 21.91 0.44 -1.95
CA PRO A 127 20.75 -0.30 -1.48
C PRO A 127 21.11 -1.77 -1.23
N ASP A 128 20.71 -2.30 -0.08
CA ASP A 128 20.75 -3.72 0.27
C ASP A 128 19.36 -4.18 0.71
N ILE A 129 19.03 -5.45 0.45
CA ILE A 129 17.73 -6.02 0.81
C ILE A 129 17.87 -6.85 2.06
N CYS A 130 17.30 -6.43 3.19
CA CYS A 130 17.49 -7.06 4.49
C CYS A 130 16.16 -7.59 5.05
N GLY A 131 16.08 -8.91 5.20
CA GLY A 131 14.93 -9.62 5.77
C GLY A 131 15.10 -10.00 7.25
N ASP A 132 16.19 -9.57 7.90
CA ASP A 132 16.52 -9.95 9.27
C ASP A 132 15.48 -9.42 10.28
N PRO A 133 15.02 -10.24 11.25
CA PRO A 133 14.03 -9.83 12.24
C PRO A 133 14.37 -8.52 12.98
N GLU A 134 15.62 -8.35 13.39
CA GLU A 134 16.06 -7.13 14.10
C GLU A 134 15.91 -5.88 13.23
N TYR A 135 16.21 -6.00 11.92
CA TYR A 135 16.03 -4.91 10.98
C TYR A 135 14.55 -4.63 10.72
N VAL A 136 13.73 -5.66 10.49
CA VAL A 136 12.27 -5.51 10.31
C VAL A 136 11.66 -4.73 11.47
N ARG A 137 12.01 -5.08 12.71
CA ARG A 137 11.52 -4.39 13.90
C ARG A 137 12.00 -2.95 13.96
N SER A 138 13.30 -2.70 13.83
CA SER A 138 13.85 -1.35 13.92
C SER A 138 13.32 -0.42 12.81
N ALA A 139 13.09 -0.95 11.62
CA ALA A 139 12.48 -0.22 10.51
C ALA A 139 11.00 0.11 10.79
N CYS A 140 10.23 -0.81 11.38
CA CYS A 140 8.84 -0.57 11.81
C CYS A 140 8.75 0.56 12.83
N GLU A 141 9.57 0.49 13.88
CA GLU A 141 9.66 1.54 14.89
C GLU A 141 10.06 2.90 14.27
N GLY A 142 10.97 2.86 13.29
CA GLY A 142 11.35 4.04 12.52
C GLY A 142 10.19 4.64 11.74
N SER A 143 9.43 3.82 11.02
CA SER A 143 8.28 4.26 10.23
C SER A 143 7.17 4.85 11.10
N LEU A 144 6.85 4.22 12.24
CA LEU A 144 5.88 4.74 13.21
C LEU A 144 6.25 6.15 13.67
N ARG A 145 7.52 6.36 14.07
CA ARG A 145 8.01 7.68 14.50
C ARG A 145 7.97 8.72 13.39
N ARG A 146 8.34 8.37 12.16
CA ARG A 146 8.39 9.32 11.04
C ARG A 146 7.00 9.71 10.55
N LEU A 147 6.08 8.76 10.53
CA LEU A 147 4.67 9.00 10.20
C LEU A 147 3.92 9.68 11.35
N ASP A 148 4.48 9.65 12.57
CA ASP A 148 3.85 10.14 13.80
C ASP A 148 2.51 9.43 14.08
N ILE A 149 2.55 8.10 14.06
CA ILE A 149 1.39 7.22 14.29
C ILE A 149 1.77 6.06 15.20
N ASP A 150 0.79 5.51 15.93
CA ASP A 150 1.00 4.36 16.81
C ASP A 150 0.84 3.00 16.09
N CYS A 151 0.22 3.02 14.91
CA CYS A 151 -0.13 1.80 14.18
C CYS A 151 -0.14 2.01 12.66
N ILE A 152 0.58 1.16 11.94
CA ILE A 152 0.57 1.06 10.46
C ILE A 152 -0.62 0.19 10.03
N ASP A 153 -1.45 0.67 9.10
CA ASP A 153 -2.60 -0.11 8.65
C ASP A 153 -2.15 -1.30 7.79
N LEU A 154 -1.28 -1.10 6.80
CA LEU A 154 -0.77 -2.18 5.96
C LEU A 154 0.74 -2.09 5.79
N TYR A 155 1.46 -3.13 6.17
CA TYR A 155 2.91 -3.16 6.11
C TYR A 155 3.42 -4.19 5.12
N TYR A 156 4.17 -3.72 4.12
CA TYR A 156 4.68 -4.56 3.05
C TYR A 156 6.13 -4.96 3.27
N ILE A 157 6.48 -6.19 2.91
CA ILE A 157 7.85 -6.51 2.51
C ILE A 157 8.05 -5.95 1.09
N HIS A 158 8.89 -4.93 0.94
CA HIS A 158 9.10 -4.22 -0.33
C HIS A 158 9.84 -5.08 -1.36
N ARG A 159 10.85 -5.84 -0.90
CA ARG A 159 11.65 -6.76 -1.70
C ARG A 159 12.04 -7.95 -0.83
N ILE A 160 12.16 -9.13 -1.42
CA ILE A 160 12.50 -10.35 -0.68
C ILE A 160 14.02 -10.47 -0.57
N ASP A 161 14.52 -10.59 0.66
CA ASP A 161 15.90 -10.99 0.91
C ASP A 161 16.05 -12.49 0.64
N ILE A 162 16.76 -12.85 -0.42
CA ILE A 162 16.95 -14.25 -0.81
C ILE A 162 17.89 -15.02 0.14
N ARG A 163 18.59 -14.32 1.04
CA ARG A 163 19.50 -14.91 2.02
C ARG A 163 18.76 -15.38 3.27
N VAL A 164 17.58 -14.83 3.54
CA VAL A 164 16.76 -15.12 4.71
C VAL A 164 15.50 -15.85 4.28
N PRO A 165 15.16 -17.03 4.84
CA PRO A 165 13.88 -17.67 4.55
C PRO A 165 12.71 -16.76 4.88
N ILE A 166 11.74 -16.65 3.97
CA ILE A 166 10.59 -15.75 4.13
C ILE A 166 9.83 -15.97 5.45
N GLU A 167 9.82 -17.20 5.96
CA GLU A 167 9.18 -17.57 7.22
C GLU A 167 9.80 -16.87 8.42
N VAL A 168 11.11 -16.59 8.38
CA VAL A 168 11.83 -15.88 9.45
C VAL A 168 11.40 -14.41 9.47
N THR A 169 11.40 -13.74 8.31
CA THR A 169 10.92 -12.36 8.18
C THR A 169 9.44 -12.23 8.54
N MET A 170 8.60 -13.16 8.06
CA MET A 170 7.17 -13.20 8.38
C MET A 170 6.90 -13.50 9.86
N GLY A 171 7.74 -14.30 10.50
CA GLY A 171 7.67 -14.56 11.94
C GLY A 171 7.81 -13.28 12.76
N GLU A 172 8.66 -12.34 12.33
CA GLU A 172 8.80 -11.06 13.00
C GLU A 172 7.62 -10.11 12.72
N LEU A 173 7.15 -10.05 11.47
CA LEU A 173 5.96 -9.28 11.11
C LEU A 173 4.73 -9.74 11.90
N LYS A 174 4.58 -11.06 12.12
CA LYS A 174 3.51 -11.61 12.95
C LYS A 174 3.56 -11.04 14.38
N LYS A 175 4.74 -10.96 15.01
CA LYS A 175 4.88 -10.37 16.34
C LYS A 175 4.50 -8.90 16.36
N LEU A 176 4.91 -8.14 15.34
CA LEU A 176 4.54 -6.72 15.22
C LEU A 176 3.02 -6.53 15.08
N VAL A 177 2.33 -7.48 14.45
CA VAL A 177 0.85 -7.50 14.40
C VAL A 177 0.26 -7.84 15.78
N GLU A 178 0.78 -8.84 16.46
CA GLU A 178 0.34 -9.22 17.82
C GLU A 178 0.57 -8.10 18.85
N GLU A 179 1.62 -7.29 18.67
CA GLU A 179 1.93 -6.08 19.45
C GLU A 179 1.04 -4.88 19.08
N GLY A 180 0.22 -4.96 18.03
CA GLY A 180 -0.66 -3.89 17.58
C GLY A 180 0.02 -2.77 16.80
N LYS A 181 1.30 -2.90 16.47
CA LYS A 181 2.07 -1.91 15.69
C LYS A 181 1.73 -1.91 14.21
N VAL A 182 1.27 -3.05 13.72
CA VAL A 182 0.84 -3.28 12.33
C VAL A 182 -0.52 -3.96 12.36
N LYS A 183 -1.48 -3.53 11.53
CA LYS A 183 -2.78 -4.23 11.45
C LYS A 183 -2.75 -5.38 10.44
N TYR A 184 -2.16 -5.16 9.28
CA TYR A 184 -2.17 -6.11 8.18
C TYR A 184 -0.81 -6.20 7.47
N VAL A 185 -0.53 -7.36 6.88
CA VAL A 185 0.73 -7.63 6.17
C VAL A 185 0.49 -7.79 4.67
N GLY A 186 1.38 -7.20 3.87
CA GLY A 186 1.43 -7.32 2.42
C GLY A 186 2.80 -7.78 1.92
N LEU A 187 2.86 -8.21 0.67
CA LEU A 187 4.10 -8.55 -0.03
C LEU A 187 4.23 -7.75 -1.32
N SER A 188 5.45 -7.46 -1.76
CA SER A 188 5.72 -6.80 -3.04
C SER A 188 6.80 -7.51 -3.84
N GLU A 189 6.63 -7.54 -5.16
CA GLU A 189 7.52 -8.19 -6.14
C GLU A 189 7.83 -9.65 -5.79
N VAL A 190 6.77 -10.43 -5.55
CA VAL A 190 6.86 -11.84 -5.14
C VAL A 190 6.28 -12.80 -6.17
N CYS A 191 6.81 -14.03 -6.16
CA CYS A 191 6.27 -15.16 -6.91
C CYS A 191 5.25 -15.98 -6.10
N ALA A 192 4.53 -16.89 -6.77
CA ALA A 192 3.44 -17.67 -6.18
C ALA A 192 3.90 -18.56 -5.01
N SER A 193 5.09 -19.14 -5.09
CA SER A 193 5.63 -20.00 -4.03
C SER A 193 5.92 -19.22 -2.75
N THR A 194 6.51 -18.02 -2.87
CA THR A 194 6.77 -17.12 -1.74
C THR A 194 5.46 -16.68 -1.08
N ILE A 195 4.43 -16.34 -1.86
CA ILE A 195 3.11 -15.97 -1.32
C ILE A 195 2.55 -17.09 -0.44
N ARG A 196 2.55 -18.34 -0.92
CA ARG A 196 2.03 -19.50 -0.17
C ARG A 196 2.80 -19.74 1.12
N ARG A 197 4.13 -19.70 1.05
CA ARG A 197 5.02 -19.88 2.21
C ARG A 197 4.83 -18.81 3.27
N ALA A 198 4.80 -17.54 2.86
CA ALA A 198 4.57 -16.41 3.76
C ALA A 198 3.18 -16.48 4.41
N HIS A 199 2.13 -16.75 3.63
CA HIS A 199 0.77 -16.83 4.13
C HIS A 199 0.56 -17.96 5.15
N ALA A 200 1.31 -19.06 5.03
CA ALA A 200 1.27 -20.16 5.99
C ALA A 200 1.79 -19.75 7.38
N VAL A 201 2.66 -18.73 7.47
CA VAL A 201 3.17 -18.21 8.75
C VAL A 201 2.23 -17.17 9.35
N HIS A 202 1.79 -16.20 8.54
CA HIS A 202 0.80 -15.19 8.92
C HIS A 202 -0.01 -14.75 7.71
N PRO A 203 -1.33 -14.51 7.84
CA PRO A 203 -2.15 -14.09 6.73
C PRO A 203 -1.67 -12.80 6.05
N ILE A 204 -1.21 -12.93 4.81
CA ILE A 204 -1.08 -11.80 3.88
C ILE A 204 -2.48 -11.32 3.46
N ILE A 205 -2.66 -10.03 3.17
CA ILE A 205 -3.93 -9.52 2.61
C ILE A 205 -3.80 -8.88 1.24
N ALA A 206 -2.57 -8.50 0.88
CA ALA A 206 -2.29 -7.80 -0.36
C ALA A 206 -0.95 -8.21 -0.96
N VAL A 207 -0.91 -8.28 -2.29
CA VAL A 207 0.31 -8.45 -3.08
C VAL A 207 0.42 -7.25 -4.03
N GLN A 208 1.59 -6.61 -4.07
CA GLN A 208 1.90 -5.47 -4.93
C GLN A 208 3.00 -5.80 -5.93
N ASN A 209 2.62 -6.01 -7.18
CA ASN A 209 3.54 -6.31 -8.27
C ASN A 209 3.24 -5.38 -9.47
N GLU A 210 4.21 -5.28 -10.38
CA GLU A 210 4.04 -4.61 -11.67
C GLU A 210 2.97 -5.28 -12.54
N TRP A 211 2.00 -4.48 -12.99
CA TRP A 211 1.02 -4.91 -13.99
C TRP A 211 0.65 -3.73 -14.85
N SER A 212 0.59 -3.93 -16.15
CA SER A 212 0.21 -2.91 -17.11
C SER A 212 -0.27 -3.56 -18.40
N LEU A 213 -0.61 -2.75 -19.40
CA LEU A 213 -0.85 -3.26 -20.76
C LEU A 213 0.39 -3.97 -21.35
N TRP A 214 1.58 -3.67 -20.84
CA TRP A 214 2.87 -4.20 -21.31
C TRP A 214 3.42 -5.34 -20.45
N SER A 215 2.97 -5.44 -19.19
CA SER A 215 3.46 -6.41 -18.20
C SER A 215 2.27 -7.21 -17.67
N ARG A 216 2.03 -8.41 -18.21
CA ARG A 216 0.85 -9.25 -17.89
C ARG A 216 1.18 -10.64 -17.35
N ASP A 217 2.46 -10.97 -17.16
CA ASP A 217 2.92 -12.31 -16.72
C ASP A 217 2.32 -12.74 -15.36
N LEU A 218 1.91 -11.77 -14.52
CA LEU A 218 1.23 -12.06 -13.26
C LEU A 218 -0.09 -12.81 -13.42
N GLU A 219 -0.75 -12.70 -14.57
CA GLU A 219 -2.06 -13.32 -14.84
C GLU A 219 -2.00 -14.84 -14.88
N ASP A 220 -0.82 -15.42 -15.16
CA ASP A 220 -0.63 -16.86 -15.30
C ASP A 220 -0.53 -17.55 -13.93
N GLU A 221 0.19 -16.96 -12.97
CA GLU A 221 0.48 -17.61 -11.68
C GLU A 221 0.06 -16.81 -10.45
N ILE A 222 0.26 -15.49 -10.45
CA ILE A 222 0.08 -14.66 -9.25
C ILE A 222 -1.40 -14.35 -9.04
N ILE A 223 -2.11 -13.92 -10.08
CA ILE A 223 -3.56 -13.68 -9.99
C ILE A 223 -4.31 -14.94 -9.57
N PRO A 224 -4.08 -16.12 -10.18
CA PRO A 224 -4.69 -17.35 -9.73
C PRO A 224 -4.30 -17.69 -8.29
N THR A 225 -3.04 -17.55 -7.90
CA THR A 225 -2.62 -17.83 -6.51
C THR A 225 -3.35 -16.97 -5.48
N CYS A 226 -3.53 -15.67 -5.77
CA CYS A 226 -4.28 -14.76 -4.92
C CYS A 226 -5.80 -15.03 -4.89
N ARG A 227 -6.35 -15.69 -5.92
CA ARG A 227 -7.79 -16.05 -6.00
C ARG A 227 -8.10 -17.42 -5.41
N SER A 228 -7.24 -18.41 -5.64
CA SER A 228 -7.46 -19.84 -5.35
C SER A 228 -7.30 -20.23 -3.89
N SER A 229 -6.80 -19.33 -3.05
CA SER A 229 -6.65 -19.58 -1.62
C SER A 229 -8.05 -19.57 -0.97
N ASN A 230 -8.64 -20.78 -0.93
CA ASN A 230 -10.06 -21.13 -0.73
C ASN A 230 -10.68 -20.78 0.64
N ASN A 231 -10.36 -19.62 1.19
CA ASN A 231 -11.08 -18.90 2.26
C ASN A 231 -10.48 -17.50 2.55
N ASN A 232 -9.33 -17.18 1.97
CA ASN A 232 -8.64 -15.90 2.09
C ASN A 232 -8.38 -15.35 0.70
N ARG A 233 -9.36 -14.65 0.12
CA ARG A 233 -9.09 -13.79 -1.05
C ARG A 233 -8.05 -12.77 -0.60
N PHE A 234 -6.99 -12.59 -1.39
CA PHE A 234 -6.08 -11.44 -1.26
C PHE A 234 -6.50 -10.40 -2.29
N SER A 235 -6.27 -9.13 -1.99
CA SER A 235 -6.45 -8.08 -3.01
C SER A 235 -5.12 -7.77 -3.66
N LEU A 236 -5.08 -7.91 -4.97
CA LEU A 236 -3.94 -7.47 -5.75
C LEU A 236 -3.97 -5.95 -5.87
N LYS A 237 -2.83 -5.35 -5.55
CA LYS A 237 -2.56 -3.95 -5.78
C LYS A 237 -1.60 -3.87 -6.94
N PHE A 238 -1.97 -3.12 -7.96
CA PHE A 238 -1.12 -2.98 -9.13
C PHE A 238 -0.40 -1.65 -9.09
N ASP A 239 0.89 -1.74 -9.39
CA ASP A 239 1.75 -0.61 -9.56
C ASP A 239 1.85 -0.32 -11.06
N ASP A 240 1.04 0.62 -11.55
CA ASP A 240 1.13 1.08 -12.93
C ASP A 240 2.43 1.89 -13.09
N TYR A 241 3.45 1.28 -13.69
CA TYR A 241 4.62 1.98 -14.21
C TYR A 241 4.27 2.52 -15.59
N ILE A 242 3.65 3.71 -15.65
CA ILE A 242 3.46 4.48 -16.89
C ILE A 242 4.22 5.80 -16.77
#